data_AF-A0A5D6VAX3-F1
#
_entry.id   AF-A0A5D6VAX3-F1
#
_cell.length_a   1.000
_cell.length_b   1.000
_cell.length_c   1.000
_cell.angle_alpha   90.00
_cell.angle_beta   90.00
_cell.angle_gamma   90.00
#
_symmetry.space_group_name_H-M   'P 1'
#
loop_
_entity.id
_entity.type
_entity.pdbx_description
1 polymer ?
#
loop_
_entity_poly.entity_id
_entity_poly.type
_entity_poly.pdbx_seq_one_letter_code
_entity_poly.pdbx_strand_id
1 'polypeptide(L)'
;MSVQLDTDKLAAMVKSKRASRGLRAVAHEIGDVSASTLSRIEQGSVPDVNTFLLLCNWLNVPTDTFTIADENAAVTESATAGSDKIVAHLRADRILPKATAQALIEMIQLAYRQVSKEAIGH
;
A
#
# COMPACT_ATOMS: atom_id res chain seq x y z
N MET A 1 14.48 8.05 13.16
CA MET A 1 13.29 7.53 12.46
C MET A 1 13.24 6.04 12.68
N SER A 2 12.39 5.56 13.58
CA SER A 2 12.06 4.14 13.69
C SER A 2 10.94 3.84 12.71
N VAL A 3 11.25 3.11 11.64
CA VAL A 3 10.22 2.53 10.77
C VAL A 3 9.69 1.28 11.47
N GLN A 4 8.40 1.27 11.80
CA GLN A 4 7.76 0.11 12.43
C GLN A 4 6.85 -0.59 11.42
N LEU A 5 6.76 -1.91 11.50
CA LEU A 5 5.88 -2.71 10.66
C LEU A 5 4.49 -2.78 11.30
N ASP A 6 3.46 -2.41 10.55
CA ASP A 6 2.05 -2.61 10.87
C ASP A 6 1.66 -4.08 10.67
N THR A 7 1.85 -4.88 11.72
CA THR A 7 1.53 -6.30 11.72
C THR A 7 0.03 -6.57 11.65
N ASP A 8 -0.79 -5.67 12.19
CA ASP A 8 -2.25 -5.85 12.22
C ASP A 8 -2.85 -5.65 10.83
N LYS A 9 -2.41 -4.62 10.12
CA LYS A 9 -2.78 -4.40 8.72
C LYS A 9 -2.30 -5.53 7.81
N LEU A 10 -1.08 -6.02 8.03
CA LEU A 10 -0.57 -7.18 7.30
C LEU A 10 -1.43 -8.42 7.55
N ALA A 11 -1.74 -8.72 8.82
CA ALA A 11 -2.57 -9.85 9.21
C ALA A 11 -3.97 -9.78 8.58
N ALA A 12 -4.60 -8.60 8.63
CA ALA A 12 -5.92 -8.37 8.05
C ALA A 12 -5.93 -8.57 6.53
N MET A 13 -4.93 -8.04 5.83
CA MET A 13 -4.77 -8.18 4.38
C MET A 13 -4.55 -9.64 3.96
N VAL A 14 -3.69 -10.36 4.67
CA VAL A 14 -3.42 -11.79 4.43
C VAL A 14 -4.70 -12.60 4.62
N LYS A 15 -5.42 -12.38 5.72
CA LYS A 15 -6.68 -13.07 6.02
C LYS A 15 -7.76 -12.77 4.99
N SER A 16 -7.87 -11.50 4.56
CA SER A 16 -8.80 -11.06 3.51
C SER A 16 -8.51 -11.76 2.18
N LYS A 17 -7.26 -11.73 1.72
CA LYS A 17 -6.87 -12.39 0.46
C LYS A 17 -7.04 -13.90 0.55
N ARG A 18 -6.69 -14.53 1.68
CA ARG A 18 -6.88 -15.97 1.90
C ARG A 18 -8.36 -16.37 1.88
N ALA A 19 -9.24 -15.55 2.44
CA ALA A 19 -10.66 -15.84 2.59
C ALA A 19 -10.90 -17.22 3.24
N SER A 20 -11.62 -18.11 2.56
CA SER A 20 -11.90 -19.47 3.01
C SER A 20 -10.81 -20.50 2.66
N ARG A 21 -9.72 -20.09 1.97
CA ARG A 21 -8.64 -21.00 1.60
C ARG A 21 -7.89 -21.51 2.83
N GLY A 22 -7.49 -22.78 2.80
CA GLY A 22 -6.71 -23.38 3.88
C GLY A 22 -5.30 -22.80 3.99
N LEU A 23 -4.79 -22.66 5.22
CA LEU A 23 -3.44 -22.12 5.49
C LEU A 23 -2.34 -22.88 4.75
N ARG A 24 -2.45 -24.21 4.61
CA ARG A 24 -1.46 -25.03 3.88
C ARG A 24 -1.43 -24.72 2.39
N ALA A 25 -2.59 -24.51 1.78
CA ALA A 25 -2.68 -24.20 0.35
C ALA A 25 -2.07 -22.82 0.07
N VAL A 26 -2.41 -21.82 0.88
CA VAL A 26 -1.88 -20.46 0.73
C VAL A 26 -0.37 -20.40 1.06
N ALA A 27 0.08 -21.13 2.07
CA ALA A 27 1.51 -21.27 2.38
C ALA A 27 2.31 -21.80 1.17
N HIS A 28 1.77 -22.81 0.47
CA HIS A 28 2.38 -23.32 -0.76
C HIS A 28 2.33 -22.33 -1.92
N GLU A 29 1.28 -21.51 -2.01
CA GLU A 29 1.12 -20.46 -3.03
C GLU A 29 2.12 -19.30 -2.83
N ILE A 30 2.36 -18.90 -1.59
CA ILE A 30 3.33 -17.85 -1.24
C ILE A 30 4.77 -18.35 -1.50
N GLY A 31 5.03 -19.64 -1.24
CA GLY A 31 6.35 -20.25 -1.34
C GLY A 31 7.21 -19.96 -0.11
N ASP A 32 8.00 -20.94 0.33
CA ASP A 32 8.96 -20.84 1.45
C ASP A 32 8.37 -20.38 2.82
N VAL A 33 7.04 -20.38 2.96
CA VAL A 33 6.34 -20.06 4.21
C VAL A 33 5.61 -21.29 4.72
N SER A 34 5.78 -21.63 6.00
CA SER A 34 5.03 -22.75 6.61
C SER A 34 3.61 -22.32 7.01
N ALA A 35 2.65 -23.25 7.03
CA ALA A 35 1.29 -22.97 7.50
C ALA A 35 1.26 -22.44 8.96
N SER A 36 2.21 -22.89 9.79
CA SER A 36 2.40 -22.42 11.17
C SER A 36 2.89 -20.98 11.21
N THR A 37 3.80 -20.60 10.30
CA THR A 37 4.27 -19.22 10.14
C THR A 37 3.13 -18.32 9.68
N LEU A 38 2.36 -18.75 8.68
CA LEU A 38 1.21 -18.00 8.18
C LEU A 38 0.14 -17.79 9.27
N SER A 39 -0.15 -18.83 10.07
CA SER A 39 -1.08 -18.71 11.21
C SER A 39 -0.64 -17.69 12.24
N ARG A 40 0.68 -17.62 12.54
CA ARG A 40 1.23 -16.65 13.49
C ARG A 40 1.13 -15.22 12.94
N ILE A 41 1.37 -15.05 11.64
CA ILE A 41 1.27 -13.76 10.96
C ILE A 41 -0.19 -13.26 10.98
N GLU A 42 -1.17 -14.14 10.76
CA GLU A 42 -2.59 -13.78 10.89
C GLU A 42 -3.02 -13.43 12.32
N GLN A 43 -2.21 -13.77 13.32
CA GLN A 43 -2.39 -13.41 14.72
C GLN A 43 -1.60 -12.16 15.12
N GLY A 44 -0.94 -11.49 14.17
CA GLY A 44 -0.17 -10.26 14.41
C GLY A 44 1.31 -10.49 14.76
N SER A 45 1.85 -11.70 14.54
CA SER A 45 3.29 -11.91 14.71
C SER A 45 4.10 -11.21 13.63
N VAL A 46 5.23 -10.62 14.01
CA VAL A 46 6.18 -10.00 13.08
C VAL A 46 6.83 -11.07 12.20
N PRO A 47 6.67 -11.02 10.87
CA PRO A 47 7.38 -11.92 9.95
C PRO A 47 8.87 -11.53 9.87
N ASP A 48 9.71 -12.51 9.51
CA ASP A 48 11.06 -12.21 9.04
C ASP A 48 11.02 -11.46 7.69
N VAL A 49 12.16 -10.87 7.30
CA VAL A 49 12.28 -10.06 6.09
C VAL A 49 11.92 -10.85 4.82
N ASN A 50 12.33 -12.12 4.72
CA ASN A 50 12.05 -12.95 3.54
C ASN A 50 10.54 -13.25 3.44
N THR A 51 9.94 -13.70 4.53
CA THR A 51 8.50 -13.95 4.64
C THR A 51 7.69 -12.70 4.34
N PHE A 52 8.12 -11.53 4.82
CA PHE A 52 7.46 -10.26 4.54
C PHE A 52 7.47 -9.90 3.05
N LEU A 53 8.62 -10.06 2.36
CA LEU A 53 8.74 -9.77 0.93
C LEU A 53 7.87 -10.72 0.10
N LEU A 54 7.86 -12.01 0.44
CA LEU A 54 7.02 -13.02 -0.20
C LEU A 54 5.54 -12.69 -0.03
N LEU A 55 5.12 -12.25 1.15
CA LEU A 55 3.76 -11.80 1.40
C LEU A 55 3.41 -10.54 0.61
N CYS A 56 4.30 -9.56 0.53
CA CYS A 56 4.06 -8.34 -0.25
C CYS A 56 3.87 -8.67 -1.74
N ASN A 57 4.73 -9.53 -2.29
CA ASN A 57 4.61 -10.03 -3.66
C ASN A 57 3.30 -10.80 -3.86
N TRP A 58 2.99 -11.72 -2.94
CA TRP A 58 1.76 -12.50 -3.00
C TRP A 58 0.52 -11.62 -2.91
N LEU A 59 0.50 -10.58 -2.06
CA LEU A 59 -0.58 -9.61 -1.90
C LEU A 59 -0.64 -8.60 -3.06
N ASN A 60 0.42 -8.48 -3.86
CA ASN A 60 0.61 -7.49 -4.93
C ASN A 60 0.54 -6.04 -4.41
N VAL A 61 1.23 -5.76 -3.31
CA VAL A 61 1.32 -4.44 -2.67
C VAL A 61 2.77 -4.09 -2.32
N PRO A 62 3.16 -2.80 -2.37
CA PRO A 62 4.50 -2.38 -2.00
C PRO A 62 4.74 -2.51 -0.49
N THR A 63 6.00 -2.71 -0.08
CA THR A 63 6.42 -2.86 1.33
C THR A 63 6.01 -1.67 2.20
N ASP A 64 6.06 -0.46 1.63
CA ASP A 64 5.72 0.80 2.31
C ASP A 64 4.25 0.86 2.75
N THR A 65 3.40 -0.02 2.22
CA THR A 65 2.00 -0.16 2.64
C THR A 65 1.88 -0.52 4.12
N PHE A 66 2.88 -1.22 4.65
CA PHE A 66 2.88 -1.75 6.02
C PHE A 66 3.87 -1.01 6.92
N THR A 67 4.52 0.05 6.46
CA THR A 67 5.42 0.83 7.31
C THR A 67 4.65 1.95 8.00
N ILE A 68 4.61 1.90 9.33
CA ILE A 68 4.15 3.01 10.17
C ILE A 68 5.34 3.97 10.30
N ALA A 69 5.29 5.06 9.55
CA ALA A 69 6.09 6.23 9.85
C ALA A 69 5.30 7.07 10.86
N ASP A 70 5.97 7.56 11.92
CA ASP A 70 5.42 8.49 12.91
C ASP A 70 4.53 9.55 12.23
N GLU A 71 3.22 9.52 12.51
CA GLU A 71 2.20 10.28 11.78
C GLU A 71 2.36 11.81 11.90
N ASN A 72 3.28 12.30 12.72
CA ASN A 72 3.60 13.72 12.83
C ASN A 72 4.47 14.29 11.69
N ALA A 73 4.94 13.47 10.74
CA ALA A 73 5.68 13.97 9.57
C ALA A 73 4.93 13.79 8.23
N ALA A 74 3.90 12.95 8.17
CA ALA A 74 3.35 12.47 6.89
C ALA A 74 2.13 13.24 6.35
N VAL A 75 1.58 14.18 7.12
CA VAL A 75 0.39 14.95 6.69
C VAL A 75 0.72 15.95 5.58
N THR A 76 1.98 16.36 5.44
CA THR A 76 2.40 17.30 4.37
C THR A 76 2.91 16.60 3.10
N GLU A 77 3.42 15.37 3.17
CA GLU A 77 3.97 14.65 2.00
C GLU A 77 2.96 13.73 1.29
N SER A 78 1.86 13.33 1.93
CA SER A 78 0.96 12.31 1.37
C SER A 78 0.02 12.81 0.25
N ALA A 79 -0.34 14.10 0.24
CA ALA A 79 -1.20 14.65 -0.81
C ALA A 79 -0.44 14.91 -2.13
N THR A 80 0.81 15.34 -2.04
CA THR A 80 1.71 15.56 -3.19
C THR A 80 2.26 14.25 -3.74
N ALA A 81 2.68 13.31 -2.89
CA ALA A 81 3.21 12.02 -3.36
C ALA A 81 2.14 11.14 -4.04
N GLY A 82 0.88 11.20 -3.59
CA GLY A 82 -0.25 10.51 -4.22
C GLY A 82 -0.61 11.09 -5.58
N SER A 83 -0.67 12.43 -5.68
CA SER A 83 -0.97 13.10 -6.95
C SER A 83 0.14 12.93 -7.99
N ASP A 84 1.42 12.96 -7.60
CA ASP A 84 2.55 12.80 -8.53
C ASP A 84 2.58 11.42 -9.20
N LYS A 85 2.25 10.34 -8.48
CA LYS A 85 2.15 9.00 -9.07
C LYS A 85 1.05 8.93 -10.13
N ILE A 86 -0.12 9.48 -9.85
CA ILE A 86 -1.25 9.47 -10.79
C ILE A 86 -0.95 10.33 -12.02
N VAL A 87 -0.32 11.50 -11.82
CA VAL A 87 0.12 12.38 -12.89
C VAL A 87 1.17 11.71 -13.78
N ALA A 88 2.12 10.96 -13.20
CA ALA A 88 3.11 10.20 -13.96
C ALA A 88 2.45 9.14 -14.87
N HIS A 89 1.45 8.42 -14.36
CA HIS A 89 0.70 7.45 -15.17
C HIS A 89 -0.08 8.13 -16.31
N LEU A 90 -0.78 9.23 -16.05
CA LEU A 90 -1.51 10.00 -17.07
C LEU A 90 -0.59 10.57 -18.17
N ARG A 91 0.64 10.96 -17.82
CA ARG A 91 1.64 11.43 -18.78
C ARG A 91 2.26 10.30 -19.62
N ALA A 92 2.38 9.11 -19.04
CA ALA A 92 2.93 7.93 -19.70
C ALA A 92 1.90 7.22 -20.61
N ASP A 93 0.61 7.50 -20.44
CA ASP A 93 -0.46 6.93 -21.25
C ASP A 93 -0.40 7.47 -22.70
N ARG A 94 -0.19 6.56 -23.65
CA ARG A 94 -0.08 6.86 -25.08
C ARG A 94 -1.41 6.78 -25.82
N ILE A 95 -2.45 6.27 -25.16
CA ILE A 95 -3.81 6.14 -25.71
C ILE A 95 -4.56 7.46 -25.56
N LEU A 96 -4.30 8.19 -24.47
CA LEU A 96 -4.97 9.45 -24.19
C LEU A 96 -4.41 10.61 -25.04
N PRO A 97 -5.27 11.41 -25.69
CA PRO A 97 -4.83 12.66 -26.31
C PRO A 97 -4.18 13.57 -25.27
N LYS A 98 -3.06 14.23 -25.64
CA LYS A 98 -2.28 15.09 -24.73
C LYS A 98 -3.13 16.15 -24.03
N ALA A 99 -4.07 16.76 -24.75
CA ALA A 99 -4.98 17.77 -24.20
C ALA A 99 -5.89 17.19 -23.09
N THR A 100 -6.39 15.97 -23.28
CA THR A 100 -7.23 15.28 -22.31
C THR A 100 -6.43 14.86 -21.07
N ALA A 101 -5.22 14.32 -21.27
CA ALA A 101 -4.33 13.99 -20.15
C ALA A 101 -4.01 15.22 -19.30
N GLN A 102 -3.74 16.36 -19.94
CA GLN A 102 -3.47 17.62 -19.26
C GLN A 102 -4.68 18.12 -18.45
N ALA A 103 -5.89 18.07 -19.02
CA ALA A 103 -7.11 18.46 -18.30
C ALA A 103 -7.37 17.59 -17.06
N LEU A 104 -7.13 16.27 -17.15
CA LEU A 104 -7.26 15.36 -16.01
C LEU A 104 -6.22 15.65 -14.92
N ILE A 105 -4.98 15.91 -15.31
CA ILE A 105 -3.90 16.30 -14.37
C ILE A 105 -4.29 17.54 -13.58
N GLU A 106 -4.83 18.57 -14.25
CA GLU A 106 -5.25 19.81 -13.60
C GLU A 106 -6.40 19.60 -12.62
N MET A 107 -7.41 18.80 -12.98
CA MET A 107 -8.51 18.45 -12.09
C MET A 107 -8.02 17.71 -10.84
N ILE A 108 -7.10 16.75 -11.00
CA ILE A 108 -6.55 15.98 -9.88
C ILE A 108 -5.74 16.90 -8.97
N GLN A 109 -4.87 17.74 -9.52
CA GLN A 109 -4.09 18.70 -8.74
C GLN A 109 -4.96 19.71 -7.99
N LEU A 110 -6.12 20.09 -8.55
CA LEU A 110 -7.08 20.94 -7.88
C LEU A 110 -7.73 20.23 -6.68
N ALA A 111 -8.18 18.99 -6.88
CA ALA A 111 -8.80 18.19 -5.83
C ALA A 111 -7.84 17.95 -4.64
N TYR A 112 -6.59 17.57 -4.92
CA TYR A 112 -5.58 17.35 -3.87
C TYR A 112 -5.23 18.65 -3.12
N ARG A 113 -5.19 19.79 -3.81
CA ARG A 113 -5.00 21.10 -3.17
C ARG A 113 -6.14 21.44 -2.19
N GLN A 114 -7.38 21.11 -2.54
CA GLN A 114 -8.53 21.33 -1.65
C GLN A 114 -8.46 20.46 -0.39
N VAL A 115 -8.17 19.17 -0.54
CA VAL A 115 -7.98 18.25 0.59
C VAL A 115 -6.86 18.73 1.52
N SER A 116 -5.73 19.16 0.96
CA SER A 116 -4.63 19.71 1.77
C SER A 116 -4.99 21.01 2.49
N LYS A 117 -5.91 21.81 1.94
CA LYS A 117 -6.36 23.07 2.53
C LYS A 117 -7.41 22.84 3.64
N GLU A 118 -8.28 21.85 3.47
CA GLU A 118 -9.24 21.41 4.50
C GLU A 118 -8.54 20.77 5.70
N ALA A 119 -7.48 20.00 5.48
CA ALA A 119 -6.71 19.36 6.55
C ALA A 119 -5.95 20.34 7.48
N ILE A 120 -5.73 21.59 7.05
CA ILE A 120 -5.04 22.65 7.84
C ILE A 120 -6.06 23.54 8.59
N GLY A 121 -7.35 23.42 8.29
CA GLY A 121 -8.40 24.32 8.78
C GLY A 121 -9.17 23.83 10.02
N HIS A 122 -8.73 22.79 10.71
CA HIS A 122 -9.45 22.22 11.86
C HIS A 122 -8.63 22.12 13.14
#